data_AF-A0A930WIX7-F1
#
_entry.id   AF-A0A930WIX7-F1
#
_cell.length_a   1.000
_cell.length_b   1.000
_cell.length_c   1.000
_cell.angle_alpha   90.00
_cell.angle_beta   90.00
_cell.angle_gamma   90.00
#
_symmetry.space_group_name_H-M   'P 1'
#
loop_
_entity.id
_entity.type
_entity.pdbx_description
1 polymer ?
#
loop_
_entity_poly.entity_id
_entity_poly.type
_entity_poly.pdbx_seq_one_letter_code
_entity_poly.pdbx_strand_id
1 'polypeptide(L)'
;MKKRLLTVLVTGTVLSLGALAPSVNAQDFDSQIETVNSSIANINEKKSAVNSTIDTLAKELSDVQTKIDTTQAKKAEVQEQIETLKAEIAKLEKVIAERNSRLEEQARSVQTNGARSYLDFLLNAESLSDAVSRIGVVMDLMSANRELMQQQAEDKKQVESKEEAQQEKLAEQEAAEKELASLQTELNDTFSKNKVLLANLSQEELAEIAKRDGLVAEKEAFQKRLAEEKAKAEAEAARIAEASRQALAAQASQSQTTATQTSYEAPAPAAASTASTSTASTSSSTSTAAASTQTSSYTYTTGGGFPAVDPSFRASLNGGYFGQCTYYVFNRMAQVGTPIGHSMMGNAAEWPSYARSYGYSVSNSPSAGSAIVFQQGLAGADPTYGHVGFVEAVNADGSLYISEMNVRGLNVISYRTIPASVAARATYIRF
;
A
#
# COMPACT_ATOMS: atom_id res chain seq x y z
N MET A 1 -96.61 61.22 6.45
CA MET A 1 -96.37 60.32 5.30
C MET A 1 -95.35 59.25 5.68
N LYS A 2 -95.68 57.99 5.38
CA LYS A 2 -94.82 56.83 5.03
C LYS A 2 -93.70 56.31 5.96
N LYS A 3 -93.97 55.07 6.40
CA LYS A 3 -93.13 53.93 6.82
C LYS A 3 -91.75 53.80 6.11
N ARG A 4 -90.74 53.18 6.78
CA ARG A 4 -90.27 51.78 6.54
C ARG A 4 -88.91 51.44 7.23
N LEU A 5 -88.85 50.18 7.68
CA LEU A 5 -87.72 49.28 7.98
C LEU A 5 -86.35 49.62 7.37
N LEU A 6 -85.28 49.28 8.11
CA LEU A 6 -84.00 48.87 7.50
C LEU A 6 -83.56 47.48 8.00
N THR A 7 -83.20 46.68 7.00
CA THR A 7 -82.93 45.24 7.02
C THR A 7 -81.43 45.01 6.80
N VAL A 8 -80.92 43.98 7.46
CA VAL A 8 -79.60 43.35 7.29
C VAL A 8 -79.38 42.89 5.84
N LEU A 9 -78.20 43.14 5.27
CA LEU A 9 -77.71 42.45 4.08
C LEU A 9 -76.31 41.88 4.34
N VAL A 10 -76.24 40.56 4.35
CA VAL A 10 -75.04 39.73 4.32
C VAL A 10 -74.59 39.63 2.86
N THR A 11 -73.33 39.95 2.58
CA THR A 11 -72.63 39.52 1.37
C THR A 11 -71.25 39.04 1.77
N GLY A 12 -70.97 37.78 1.45
CA GLY A 12 -69.75 37.08 1.82
C GLY A 12 -68.52 37.51 1.03
N THR A 13 -67.38 37.27 1.66
CA THR A 13 -66.07 37.20 1.03
C THR A 13 -65.44 35.88 1.45
N VAL A 14 -65.25 35.01 0.47
CA VAL A 14 -64.41 33.82 0.53
C VAL A 14 -62.97 34.31 0.71
N LEU A 15 -62.43 34.21 1.92
CA LEU A 15 -61.01 34.40 2.18
C LEU A 15 -60.32 33.05 2.04
N SER A 16 -59.91 32.76 0.81
CA SER A 16 -58.88 31.77 0.52
C SER A 16 -57.55 32.25 1.10
N LEU A 17 -57.21 31.83 2.32
CA LEU A 17 -55.86 31.93 2.83
C LEU A 17 -55.07 30.72 2.31
N GLY A 18 -54.42 30.93 1.15
CA GLY A 18 -53.33 30.07 0.71
C GLY A 18 -52.14 30.29 1.64
N ALA A 19 -51.82 29.28 2.45
CA ALA A 19 -50.53 29.20 3.10
C ALA A 19 -49.51 28.79 2.03
N LEU A 20 -48.71 29.75 1.56
CA LEU A 20 -47.51 29.46 0.77
C LEU A 20 -46.45 28.89 1.71
N ALA A 21 -46.40 27.56 1.82
CA ALA A 21 -45.19 26.87 2.27
C ALA A 21 -44.13 27.00 1.17
N PRO A 22 -42.83 27.20 1.48
CA PRO A 22 -41.77 27.11 0.49
C PRO A 22 -41.80 25.70 -0.14
N SER A 23 -42.16 25.63 -1.43
CA SER A 23 -42.26 24.39 -2.19
C SER A 23 -40.87 23.92 -2.59
N VAL A 24 -40.25 23.06 -1.79
CA VAL A 24 -39.25 22.13 -2.32
C VAL A 24 -40.00 21.03 -3.08
N ASN A 25 -39.88 20.99 -4.41
CA ASN A 25 -40.60 20.04 -5.24
C ASN A 25 -39.94 18.65 -5.16
N ALA A 26 -40.74 17.58 -5.14
CA ALA A 26 -40.23 16.20 -5.13
C ALA A 26 -39.30 15.88 -6.33
N GLN A 27 -39.51 16.56 -7.47
CA GLN A 27 -38.65 16.48 -8.67
C GLN A 27 -37.22 16.98 -8.45
N ASP A 28 -36.98 17.82 -7.44
CA ASP A 28 -35.64 18.32 -7.11
C ASP A 28 -34.80 17.23 -6.42
N PHE A 29 -35.41 16.45 -5.51
CA PHE A 29 -34.75 15.32 -4.87
C PHE A 29 -34.39 14.20 -5.86
N ASP A 30 -35.26 13.92 -6.84
CA ASP A 30 -35.00 12.90 -7.86
C ASP A 30 -33.77 13.27 -8.73
N SER A 31 -33.69 14.54 -9.16
CA SER A 31 -32.54 15.05 -9.92
C SER A 31 -31.23 14.99 -9.11
N GLN A 32 -31.28 15.35 -7.82
CA GLN A 32 -30.12 15.26 -6.93
C GLN A 32 -29.66 13.81 -6.71
N ILE A 33 -30.60 12.89 -6.50
CA ILE A 33 -30.30 11.45 -6.36
C ILE A 33 -29.67 10.90 -7.65
N GLU A 34 -30.18 11.28 -8.82
CA GLU A 34 -29.64 10.83 -10.11
C GLU A 34 -28.23 11.38 -10.38
N THR A 35 -27.97 12.63 -9.96
CA THR A 35 -26.62 13.23 -10.01
C THR A 35 -25.62 12.48 -9.12
N VAL A 36 -26.02 12.14 -7.89
CA VAL A 36 -25.19 11.37 -6.96
C VAL A 36 -24.96 9.94 -7.47
N ASN A 37 -26.00 9.28 -8.00
CA ASN A 37 -25.86 7.94 -8.62
C ASN A 37 -24.90 7.96 -9.81
N SER A 38 -24.95 9.00 -10.66
CA SER A 38 -24.00 9.18 -11.77
C SER A 38 -22.57 9.36 -11.27
N SER A 39 -22.38 10.08 -10.16
CA SER A 39 -21.08 10.26 -9.52
C SER A 39 -20.53 8.94 -8.97
N ILE A 40 -21.38 8.13 -8.30
CA ILE A 40 -21.03 6.79 -7.81
C ILE A 40 -20.64 5.87 -8.98
N ALA A 41 -21.37 5.91 -10.10
CA ALA A 41 -21.04 5.14 -11.29
C ALA A 41 -19.66 5.53 -11.85
N ASN A 42 -19.37 6.83 -11.96
CA ASN A 42 -18.06 7.32 -12.41
C ASN A 42 -16.91 6.92 -11.48
N ILE A 43 -17.13 6.97 -10.16
CA ILE A 43 -16.15 6.52 -9.16
C ILE A 43 -15.87 5.02 -9.35
N ASN A 44 -16.90 4.21 -9.58
CA ASN A 44 -16.75 2.78 -9.83
C ASN A 44 -15.99 2.47 -11.13
N GLU A 45 -16.23 3.21 -12.20
CA GLU A 45 -15.44 3.11 -13.44
C GLU A 45 -13.97 3.44 -13.19
N LYS A 46 -13.67 4.52 -12.46
CA LYS A 46 -12.30 4.89 -12.08
C LYS A 46 -11.64 3.81 -11.22
N LYS A 47 -12.35 3.23 -10.25
CA LYS A 47 -11.83 2.12 -9.42
C LYS A 47 -11.50 0.89 -10.27
N SER A 48 -12.36 0.56 -11.25
CA SER A 48 -12.12 -0.54 -12.18
C SER A 48 -10.86 -0.30 -13.03
N ALA A 49 -10.71 0.92 -13.58
CA ALA A 49 -9.52 1.30 -14.35
C ALA A 49 -8.24 1.24 -13.50
N VAL A 50 -8.27 1.78 -12.28
CA VAL A 50 -7.14 1.73 -11.34
C VAL A 50 -6.79 0.29 -10.96
N ASN A 51 -7.77 -0.58 -10.74
CA ASN A 51 -7.53 -2.01 -10.49
C ASN A 51 -6.86 -2.68 -11.69
N SER A 52 -7.29 -2.39 -12.92
CA SER A 52 -6.62 -2.90 -14.11
C SER A 52 -5.17 -2.42 -14.21
N THR A 53 -4.88 -1.17 -13.83
CA THR A 53 -3.51 -0.65 -13.77
C THR A 53 -2.70 -1.35 -12.70
N ILE A 54 -3.26 -1.62 -11.52
CA ILE A 54 -2.63 -2.38 -10.43
C ILE A 54 -2.27 -3.80 -10.88
N ASP A 55 -3.17 -4.49 -11.59
CA ASP A 55 -2.93 -5.84 -12.11
C ASP A 55 -1.82 -5.86 -13.16
N THR A 56 -1.78 -4.86 -14.05
CA THR A 56 -0.70 -4.71 -15.03
C THR A 56 0.64 -4.44 -14.34
N LEU A 57 0.68 -3.48 -13.42
CA LEU A 57 1.89 -3.17 -12.66
C LEU A 57 2.39 -4.37 -11.85
N ALA A 58 1.48 -5.19 -11.28
CA ALA A 58 1.86 -6.40 -10.58
C ALA A 58 2.57 -7.42 -11.50
N LYS A 59 2.12 -7.56 -12.74
CA LYS A 59 2.79 -8.40 -13.76
C LYS A 59 4.14 -7.81 -14.14
N GLU A 60 4.22 -6.52 -14.43
CA GLU A 60 5.47 -5.85 -14.77
C GLU A 60 6.50 -5.95 -13.64
N LEU A 61 6.07 -5.85 -12.38
CA LEU A 61 6.93 -6.02 -11.21
C LEU A 61 7.46 -7.46 -11.09
N SER A 62 6.62 -8.46 -11.40
CA SER A 62 7.04 -9.86 -11.49
C SER A 62 8.03 -10.10 -12.63
N ASP A 63 7.83 -9.48 -13.78
CA ASP A 63 8.73 -9.57 -14.94
C ASP A 63 10.08 -8.91 -14.65
N VAL A 64 10.07 -7.75 -14.01
CA VAL A 64 11.30 -7.06 -13.54
C VAL A 64 12.02 -7.91 -12.50
N GLN A 65 11.30 -8.56 -11.58
CA GLN A 65 11.93 -9.48 -10.62
C GLN A 65 12.62 -10.66 -11.32
N THR A 66 11.96 -11.25 -12.32
CA THR A 66 12.55 -12.33 -13.13
C THR A 66 13.80 -11.86 -13.88
N LYS A 67 13.78 -10.63 -14.42
CA LYS A 67 14.96 -10.02 -15.03
C LYS A 67 16.08 -9.77 -14.03
N ILE A 68 15.77 -9.36 -12.80
CA ILE A 68 16.76 -9.20 -11.73
C ILE A 68 17.44 -10.54 -11.43
N ASP A 69 16.66 -11.61 -11.24
CA ASP A 69 17.20 -12.94 -10.94
C ASP A 69 18.09 -13.43 -12.09
N THR A 70 17.64 -13.21 -13.33
CA THR A 70 18.41 -13.56 -14.55
C THR A 70 19.71 -12.76 -14.65
N THR A 71 19.68 -11.45 -14.38
CA THR A 71 20.86 -10.59 -14.39
C THR A 71 21.83 -10.94 -13.27
N GLN A 72 21.34 -11.32 -12.08
CA GLN A 72 22.18 -11.83 -11.00
C GLN A 72 22.87 -13.16 -11.36
N ALA A 73 22.17 -14.07 -12.05
CA ALA A 73 22.78 -15.29 -12.55
C ALA A 73 23.87 -15.00 -13.60
N LYS A 74 23.60 -14.11 -14.55
CA LYS A 74 24.59 -13.65 -15.53
C LYS A 74 25.79 -12.95 -14.90
N LYS A 75 25.57 -12.18 -13.81
CA LYS A 75 26.66 -11.59 -13.01
C LYS A 75 27.60 -12.67 -12.49
N ALA A 76 27.07 -13.76 -11.93
CA ALA A 76 27.90 -14.85 -11.43
C ALA A 76 28.72 -15.48 -12.57
N GLU A 77 28.10 -15.71 -13.73
CA GLU A 77 28.79 -16.24 -14.92
C GLU A 77 29.88 -15.29 -15.44
N VAL A 78 29.58 -14.00 -15.59
CA VAL A 78 30.54 -12.99 -16.01
C VAL A 78 31.70 -12.90 -15.01
N GLN A 79 31.42 -13.01 -13.71
CA GLN A 79 32.45 -12.99 -12.69
C GLN A 79 33.38 -14.21 -12.76
N GLU A 80 32.86 -15.39 -13.10
CA GLU A 80 33.67 -16.59 -13.40
C GLU A 80 34.52 -16.41 -14.66
N GLN A 81 33.95 -15.82 -15.72
CA GLN A 81 34.70 -15.48 -16.94
C GLN A 81 35.82 -14.47 -16.68
N ILE A 82 35.59 -13.49 -15.78
CA ILE A 82 36.60 -12.53 -15.35
C ILE A 82 37.75 -13.22 -14.61
N GLU A 83 37.46 -14.13 -13.68
CA GLU A 83 38.51 -14.86 -12.96
C GLU A 83 39.33 -15.76 -13.92
N THR A 84 38.67 -16.35 -14.92
CA THR A 84 39.34 -17.09 -15.99
C THR A 84 40.26 -16.18 -16.80
N LEU A 85 39.77 -15.03 -17.25
CA LEU A 85 40.56 -14.04 -18.00
C LEU A 85 41.77 -13.54 -17.20
N LYS A 86 41.60 -13.25 -15.90
CA LYS A 86 42.71 -12.88 -15.01
C LYS A 86 43.79 -13.96 -14.93
N ALA A 87 43.39 -15.23 -14.82
CA ALA A 87 44.34 -16.34 -14.78
C ALA A 87 45.11 -16.49 -16.11
N GLU A 88 44.43 -16.30 -17.25
CA GLU A 88 45.06 -16.31 -18.56
C GLU A 88 46.03 -15.14 -18.74
N ILE A 89 45.64 -13.93 -18.33
CA ILE A 89 46.49 -12.73 -18.35
C ILE A 89 47.74 -12.98 -17.50
N ALA A 90 47.60 -13.44 -16.26
CA ALA A 90 48.74 -13.71 -15.38
C ALA A 90 49.72 -14.75 -15.98
N LYS A 91 49.20 -15.76 -16.70
CA LYS A 91 50.03 -16.74 -17.42
C LYS A 91 50.75 -16.10 -18.60
N LEU A 92 50.06 -15.27 -19.39
CA LEU A 92 50.62 -14.53 -20.51
C LEU A 92 51.70 -13.55 -20.04
N GLU A 93 51.45 -12.77 -18.99
CA GLU A 93 52.41 -11.85 -18.40
C GLU A 93 53.68 -12.57 -17.92
N LYS A 94 53.53 -13.75 -17.30
CA LYS A 94 54.68 -14.57 -16.90
C LYS A 94 55.50 -15.02 -18.11
N VAL A 95 54.85 -15.52 -19.17
CA VAL A 95 55.54 -15.92 -20.41
C VAL A 95 56.22 -14.72 -21.07
N ILE A 96 55.56 -13.56 -21.10
CA ILE A 96 56.12 -12.30 -21.61
C ILE A 96 57.36 -11.90 -20.80
N ALA A 97 57.31 -11.98 -19.47
CA ALA A 97 58.43 -11.63 -18.60
C ALA A 97 59.63 -12.56 -18.81
N GLU A 98 59.39 -13.88 -18.85
CA GLU A 98 60.43 -14.88 -19.13
C GLU A 98 61.04 -14.68 -20.52
N ARG A 99 60.22 -14.47 -21.56
CA ARG A 99 60.68 -14.22 -22.93
C ARG A 99 61.46 -12.90 -23.01
N ASN A 100 61.04 -11.86 -22.30
CA ASN A 100 61.75 -10.58 -22.24
C ASN A 100 63.15 -10.72 -21.63
N SER A 101 63.28 -11.47 -20.54
CA SER A 101 64.59 -11.75 -19.91
C SER A 101 65.53 -12.48 -20.87
N ARG A 102 65.02 -13.47 -21.62
CA ARG A 102 65.82 -14.22 -22.61
C ARG A 102 66.24 -13.33 -23.78
N LEU A 103 65.32 -12.51 -24.27
CA LEU A 103 65.60 -11.53 -25.34
C LEU A 103 66.63 -10.50 -24.89
N GLU A 104 66.59 -10.03 -23.63
CA GLU A 104 67.58 -9.11 -23.07
C GLU A 104 68.96 -9.77 -22.93
N GLU A 105 69.03 -11.01 -22.45
CA GLU A 105 70.27 -11.77 -22.36
C GLU A 105 70.87 -12.05 -23.74
N GLN A 106 70.04 -12.44 -24.71
CA GLN A 106 70.44 -12.58 -26.11
C GLN A 106 70.94 -11.26 -26.69
N ALA A 107 70.21 -10.15 -26.52
CA ALA A 107 70.62 -8.84 -27.01
C ALA A 107 71.96 -8.40 -26.39
N ARG A 108 72.13 -8.57 -25.08
CA ARG A 108 73.40 -8.29 -24.38
C ARG A 108 74.54 -9.17 -24.90
N SER A 109 74.32 -10.47 -25.09
CA SER A 109 75.34 -11.38 -25.64
C SER A 109 75.77 -10.99 -27.05
N VAL A 110 74.79 -10.61 -27.89
CA VAL A 110 75.03 -10.15 -29.27
C VAL A 110 75.80 -8.83 -29.28
N GLN A 111 75.42 -7.89 -28.41
CA GLN A 111 76.03 -6.57 -28.31
C GLN A 111 77.45 -6.60 -27.73
N THR A 112 77.70 -7.44 -26.71
CA THR A 112 79.00 -7.48 -26.01
C THR A 112 80.04 -8.35 -26.74
N ASN A 113 79.63 -9.50 -27.29
CA ASN A 113 80.54 -10.48 -27.89
C ASN A 113 80.08 -11.03 -29.25
N GLY A 114 78.84 -10.76 -29.69
CA GLY A 114 78.19 -11.47 -30.80
C GLY A 114 78.78 -11.20 -32.17
N ALA A 115 79.04 -9.95 -32.56
CA ALA A 115 79.56 -9.68 -33.91
C ALA A 115 80.91 -10.39 -34.15
N ARG A 116 81.80 -10.39 -33.16
CA ARG A 116 83.08 -11.11 -33.22
C ARG A 116 82.91 -12.63 -33.14
N SER A 117 82.00 -13.13 -32.30
CA SER A 117 81.78 -14.57 -32.12
C SER A 117 81.05 -15.22 -33.29
N TYR A 118 80.11 -14.53 -33.94
CA TYR A 118 79.47 -15.00 -35.17
C TYR A 118 80.43 -14.94 -36.36
N LEU A 119 81.23 -13.88 -36.47
CA LEU A 119 82.29 -13.81 -37.47
C LEU A 119 83.32 -14.93 -37.25
N ASP A 120 83.77 -15.17 -36.02
CA ASP A 120 84.71 -16.24 -35.69
C ASP A 120 84.12 -17.65 -35.94
N PHE A 121 82.86 -17.88 -35.59
CA PHE A 121 82.14 -19.12 -35.90
C PHE A 121 82.05 -19.39 -37.41
N LEU A 122 81.84 -18.35 -38.22
CA LEU A 122 81.79 -18.44 -39.68
C LEU A 122 83.18 -18.56 -40.32
N LEU A 123 84.20 -17.90 -39.75
CA LEU A 123 85.57 -17.90 -40.25
C LEU A 123 86.35 -19.17 -39.88
N ASN A 124 86.01 -19.84 -38.78
CA ASN A 124 86.57 -21.14 -38.37
C ASN A 124 85.85 -22.34 -39.04
N ALA A 125 85.29 -22.16 -40.23
CA ALA A 125 84.68 -23.25 -40.99
C ALA A 125 85.77 -24.12 -41.65
N GLU A 126 85.63 -25.45 -41.57
CA GLU A 126 86.64 -26.40 -42.06
C GLU A 126 86.57 -26.60 -43.60
N SER A 127 85.49 -26.15 -44.23
CA SER A 127 85.28 -26.21 -45.68
C SER A 127 84.20 -25.21 -46.14
N LEU A 128 84.13 -24.96 -47.46
CA LEU A 128 83.08 -24.12 -48.05
C LEU A 128 81.66 -24.67 -47.78
N SER A 129 81.50 -26.00 -47.70
CA SER A 129 80.22 -26.64 -47.37
C SER A 129 79.83 -26.47 -45.89
N ASP A 130 80.81 -26.47 -44.99
CA ASP A 130 80.63 -26.20 -43.56
C ASP A 130 80.27 -24.73 -43.34
N ALA A 131 80.96 -23.80 -44.03
CA ALA A 131 80.64 -22.37 -43.97
C ALA A 131 79.19 -22.07 -44.37
N VAL A 132 78.69 -22.67 -45.45
CA VAL A 132 77.28 -22.51 -45.88
C VAL A 132 76.30 -23.06 -44.84
N SER A 133 76.63 -24.20 -44.23
CA SER A 133 75.80 -24.80 -43.16
C SER A 133 75.76 -23.91 -41.91
N ARG A 134 76.91 -23.35 -41.51
CA ARG A 134 77.02 -22.41 -40.38
C ARG A 134 76.30 -21.08 -40.64
N ILE A 135 76.30 -20.58 -41.88
CA ILE A 135 75.46 -19.42 -42.28
C ILE A 135 73.98 -19.75 -42.09
N GLY A 136 73.54 -20.96 -42.47
CA GLY A 136 72.19 -21.45 -42.20
C GLY A 136 71.84 -21.41 -40.71
N VAL A 137 72.70 -21.94 -39.85
CA VAL A 137 72.50 -21.90 -38.38
C VAL A 137 72.38 -20.48 -37.83
N VAL A 138 73.17 -19.53 -38.33
CA VAL A 138 73.09 -18.11 -37.92
C VAL A 138 71.78 -17.47 -38.43
N MET A 139 71.35 -17.77 -39.67
CA MET A 139 70.07 -17.30 -40.21
C MET A 139 68.86 -17.89 -39.47
N ASP A 140 68.93 -19.16 -39.09
CA ASP A 140 67.91 -19.84 -38.28
C ASP A 140 67.80 -19.19 -36.89
N LEU A 141 68.94 -18.89 -36.25
CA LEU A 141 68.99 -18.18 -34.96
C LEU A 141 68.41 -16.77 -35.06
N MET A 142 68.75 -16.02 -36.10
CA MET A 142 68.19 -14.67 -36.33
C MET A 142 66.69 -14.71 -36.62
N SER A 143 66.22 -15.72 -37.38
CA SER A 143 64.80 -15.92 -37.67
C SER A 143 64.03 -16.30 -36.42
N ALA A 144 64.55 -17.22 -35.60
CA ALA A 144 63.97 -17.59 -34.31
C ALA A 144 63.87 -16.38 -33.35
N ASN A 145 64.88 -15.51 -33.29
CA ASN A 145 64.82 -14.31 -32.46
C ASN A 145 63.80 -13.28 -32.98
N ARG A 146 63.67 -13.14 -34.31
CA ARG A 146 62.63 -12.30 -34.92
C ARG A 146 61.24 -12.84 -34.60
N GLU A 147 61.06 -14.15 -34.67
CA GLU A 147 59.80 -14.82 -34.33
C GLU A 147 59.46 -14.63 -32.84
N LEU A 148 60.43 -14.77 -31.92
CA LEU A 148 60.23 -14.51 -30.49
C LEU A 148 59.80 -13.06 -30.22
N MET A 149 60.40 -12.08 -30.90
CA MET A 149 59.98 -10.68 -30.80
C MET A 149 58.57 -10.44 -31.34
N GLN A 150 58.18 -11.12 -32.42
CA GLN A 150 56.80 -11.06 -32.95
C GLN A 150 55.80 -11.68 -32.00
N GLN A 151 56.09 -12.88 -31.45
CA GLN A 151 55.26 -13.52 -30.44
C GLN A 151 55.11 -12.65 -29.19
N GLN A 152 56.18 -11.98 -28.76
CA GLN A 152 56.15 -11.05 -27.63
C GLN A 152 55.21 -9.85 -27.87
N ALA A 153 55.23 -9.30 -29.09
CA ALA A 153 54.36 -8.18 -29.45
C ALA A 153 52.88 -8.62 -29.51
N GLU A 154 52.61 -9.80 -30.06
CA GLU A 154 51.24 -10.35 -30.12
C GLU A 154 50.70 -10.71 -28.74
N ASP A 155 51.51 -11.34 -27.88
CA ASP A 155 51.10 -11.68 -26.51
C ASP A 155 50.78 -10.43 -25.69
N LYS A 156 51.55 -9.33 -25.85
CA LYS A 156 51.23 -8.04 -25.21
C LYS A 156 49.90 -7.46 -25.70
N LYS A 157 49.66 -7.49 -27.01
CA LYS A 157 48.40 -7.03 -27.59
C LYS A 157 47.21 -7.86 -27.11
N GLN A 158 47.38 -9.17 -26.95
CA GLN A 158 46.35 -10.03 -26.39
C GLN A 158 46.04 -9.72 -24.93
N VAL A 159 47.03 -9.34 -24.12
CA VAL A 159 46.79 -8.88 -22.74
C VAL A 159 45.96 -7.60 -22.75
N GLU A 160 46.38 -6.57 -23.49
CA GLU A 160 45.65 -5.30 -23.59
C GLU A 160 44.19 -5.51 -24.05
N SER A 161 43.97 -6.29 -25.10
CA SER A 161 42.63 -6.59 -25.60
C SER A 161 41.76 -7.35 -24.60
N LYS A 162 42.35 -8.26 -23.80
CA LYS A 162 41.61 -9.00 -22.76
C LYS A 162 41.28 -8.13 -21.56
N GLU A 163 42.14 -7.19 -21.18
CA GLU A 163 41.87 -6.22 -20.12
C GLU A 163 40.75 -5.24 -20.51
N GLU A 164 40.74 -4.75 -21.76
CA GLU A 164 39.66 -3.91 -22.28
C GLU A 164 38.31 -4.64 -22.28
N ALA A 165 38.27 -5.86 -22.82
CA ALA A 165 37.06 -6.68 -22.82
C ALA A 165 36.55 -7.00 -21.41
N GLN A 166 37.45 -7.12 -20.43
CA GLN A 166 37.10 -7.30 -19.02
C GLN A 166 36.44 -6.04 -18.44
N GLN A 167 36.99 -4.85 -18.71
CA GLN A 167 36.39 -3.58 -18.25
C GLN A 167 35.02 -3.34 -18.88
N GLU A 168 34.87 -3.61 -20.18
CA GLU A 168 33.60 -3.43 -20.88
C GLU A 168 32.49 -4.30 -20.27
N LYS A 169 32.78 -5.59 -20.01
CA LYS A 169 31.83 -6.50 -19.36
C LYS A 169 31.41 -6.03 -17.96
N LEU A 170 32.33 -5.49 -17.17
CA LEU A 170 32.01 -4.94 -15.85
C LEU A 170 31.11 -3.70 -15.95
N ALA A 171 31.40 -2.79 -16.89
CA ALA A 171 30.62 -1.58 -17.09
C ALA A 171 29.20 -1.87 -17.61
N GLU A 172 29.05 -2.79 -18.58
CA GLU A 172 27.75 -3.21 -19.09
C GLU A 172 26.88 -3.83 -17.98
N GLN A 173 27.51 -4.63 -17.11
CA GLN A 173 26.84 -5.25 -15.98
C GLN A 173 26.37 -4.23 -14.94
N GLU A 174 27.21 -3.27 -14.57
CA GLU A 174 26.85 -2.20 -13.62
C GLU A 174 25.70 -1.34 -14.16
N ALA A 175 25.72 -1.03 -15.45
CA ALA A 175 24.65 -0.28 -16.12
C ALA A 175 23.31 -1.04 -16.08
N ALA A 176 23.32 -2.34 -16.42
CA ALA A 176 22.13 -3.18 -16.40
C ALA A 176 21.54 -3.33 -14.99
N GLU A 177 22.38 -3.48 -13.96
CA GLU A 177 21.94 -3.54 -12.56
C GLU A 177 21.27 -2.24 -12.12
N LYS A 178 21.83 -1.09 -12.50
CA LYS A 178 21.28 0.23 -12.18
C LYS A 178 19.94 0.48 -12.84
N GLU A 179 19.80 0.12 -14.12
CA GLU A 179 18.54 0.28 -14.86
C GLU A 179 17.42 -0.57 -14.24
N LEU A 180 17.72 -1.83 -13.89
CA LEU A 180 16.74 -2.72 -13.25
C LEU A 180 16.33 -2.23 -11.86
N ALA A 181 17.27 -1.72 -11.06
CA ALA A 181 16.96 -1.13 -9.75
C ALA A 181 16.07 0.11 -9.88
N SER A 182 16.32 0.95 -10.89
CA SER A 182 15.49 2.14 -11.18
C SER A 182 14.07 1.74 -11.57
N LEU A 183 13.93 0.80 -12.51
CA LEU A 183 12.62 0.30 -12.96
C LEU A 183 11.82 -0.34 -11.82
N GLN A 184 12.49 -1.12 -10.96
CA GLN A 184 11.85 -1.73 -9.80
C GLN A 184 11.30 -0.68 -8.83
N THR A 185 12.07 0.39 -8.58
CA THR A 185 11.66 1.50 -7.71
C THR A 185 10.46 2.24 -8.30
N GLU A 186 10.52 2.61 -9.58
CA GLU A 186 9.48 3.38 -10.26
C GLU A 186 8.15 2.61 -10.35
N LEU A 187 8.21 1.30 -10.66
CA LEU A 187 7.02 0.44 -10.68
C LEU A 187 6.40 0.30 -9.30
N ASN A 188 7.22 0.13 -8.25
CA ASN A 188 6.71 -0.02 -6.89
C ASN A 188 6.09 1.29 -6.35
N ASP A 189 6.67 2.44 -6.69
CA ASP A 189 6.11 3.75 -6.39
C ASP A 189 4.77 3.96 -7.09
N THR A 190 4.69 3.63 -8.38
CA THR A 190 3.48 3.75 -9.18
C THR A 190 2.39 2.81 -8.67
N PHE A 191 2.75 1.57 -8.30
CA PHE A 191 1.83 0.61 -7.68
C PHE A 191 1.27 1.14 -6.36
N SER A 192 2.13 1.70 -5.51
CA SER A 192 1.74 2.26 -4.21
C SER A 192 0.81 3.48 -4.37
N LYS A 193 1.11 4.37 -5.32
CA LYS A 193 0.25 5.52 -5.66
C LYS A 193 -1.14 5.06 -6.14
N ASN A 194 -1.21 4.06 -7.01
CA ASN A 194 -2.48 3.52 -7.48
C ASN A 194 -3.28 2.85 -6.35
N LYS A 195 -2.62 2.17 -5.42
CA LYS A 195 -3.27 1.59 -4.23
C LYS A 195 -3.87 2.66 -3.31
N VAL A 196 -3.15 3.75 -3.07
CA VAL A 196 -3.66 4.90 -2.29
C VAL A 196 -4.82 5.56 -3.02
N LEU A 197 -4.72 5.75 -4.34
CA LEU A 197 -5.81 6.29 -5.15
C LEU A 197 -7.06 5.43 -5.06
N LEU A 198 -6.92 4.10 -5.12
CA LEU A 198 -8.04 3.16 -4.96
C LEU A 198 -8.70 3.29 -3.58
N ALA A 199 -7.92 3.45 -2.52
CA ALA A 199 -8.44 3.67 -1.17
C ALA A 199 -9.21 4.99 -1.06
N ASN A 200 -8.67 6.07 -1.63
CA ASN A 200 -9.34 7.38 -1.67
C ASN A 200 -10.66 7.33 -2.45
N LEU A 201 -10.65 6.74 -3.65
CA LEU A 201 -11.86 6.54 -4.45
C LEU A 201 -12.90 5.69 -3.71
N SER A 202 -12.46 4.69 -2.93
CA SER A 202 -13.38 3.89 -2.11
C SER A 202 -13.98 4.68 -0.94
N GLN A 203 -13.26 5.65 -0.37
CA GLN A 203 -13.82 6.53 0.66
C GLN A 203 -14.79 7.55 0.06
N GLU A 204 -14.46 8.10 -1.12
CA GLU A 204 -15.33 9.03 -1.85
C GLU A 204 -16.65 8.34 -2.25
N GLU A 205 -16.59 7.08 -2.68
CA GLU A 205 -17.78 6.27 -2.95
C GLU A 205 -18.69 6.14 -1.71
N LEU A 206 -18.11 5.82 -0.54
CA LEU A 206 -18.87 5.70 0.70
C LEU A 206 -19.53 7.02 1.11
N ALA A 207 -18.83 8.14 0.91
CA ALA A 207 -19.38 9.47 1.20
C ALA A 207 -20.56 9.80 0.29
N GLU A 208 -20.46 9.49 -1.02
CA GLU A 208 -21.57 9.73 -1.95
C GLU A 208 -22.74 8.76 -1.75
N ILE A 209 -22.50 7.51 -1.37
CA ILE A 209 -23.56 6.59 -0.94
C ILE A 209 -24.29 7.14 0.28
N ALA A 210 -23.57 7.63 1.29
CA ALA A 210 -24.18 8.23 2.48
C ALA A 210 -25.01 9.47 2.13
N LYS A 211 -24.54 10.30 1.18
CA LYS A 211 -25.29 11.47 0.69
C LYS A 211 -26.56 11.06 -0.05
N ARG A 212 -26.49 10.04 -0.92
CA ARG A 212 -27.65 9.46 -1.59
C ARG A 212 -28.69 8.99 -0.58
N ASP A 213 -28.26 8.23 0.42
CA ASP A 213 -29.15 7.67 1.43
C ASP A 213 -29.82 8.77 2.27
N GLY A 214 -29.08 9.84 2.59
CA GLY A 214 -29.62 11.03 3.23
C GLY A 214 -30.70 11.72 2.39
N LEU A 215 -30.45 11.92 1.09
CA LEU A 215 -31.43 12.50 0.17
C LEU A 215 -32.68 11.63 0.00
N VAL A 216 -32.53 10.31 -0.04
CA VAL A 216 -33.66 9.37 -0.10
C VAL A 216 -34.49 9.47 1.17
N ALA A 217 -33.86 9.48 2.35
CA ALA A 217 -34.57 9.63 3.63
C ALA A 217 -35.29 10.98 3.73
N GLU A 218 -34.68 12.06 3.27
CA GLU A 218 -35.29 13.39 3.25
C GLU A 218 -36.49 13.45 2.28
N LYS A 219 -36.35 12.84 1.10
CA LYS A 219 -37.44 12.68 0.13
C LYS A 219 -38.62 11.93 0.75
N GLU A 220 -38.38 10.80 1.42
CA GLU A 220 -39.42 10.01 2.08
C GLU A 220 -40.12 10.79 3.21
N ALA A 221 -39.34 11.49 4.04
CA ALA A 221 -39.86 12.33 5.11
C ALA A 221 -40.69 13.51 4.57
N PHE A 222 -40.29 14.08 3.44
CA PHE A 222 -41.03 15.14 2.76
C PHE A 222 -42.36 14.61 2.18
N GLN A 223 -42.34 13.46 1.51
CA GLN A 223 -43.57 12.82 0.98
C GLN A 223 -44.56 12.46 2.09
N LYS A 224 -44.06 11.96 3.23
CA LYS A 224 -44.90 11.66 4.39
C LYS A 224 -45.57 12.92 4.93
N ARG A 225 -44.85 14.03 5.08
CA ARG A 225 -45.40 15.33 5.50
C ARG A 225 -46.49 15.83 4.56
N LEU A 226 -46.26 15.74 3.24
CA LEU A 226 -47.25 16.10 2.23
C LEU A 226 -48.53 15.25 2.33
N ALA A 227 -48.40 13.95 2.56
CA ALA A 227 -49.54 13.06 2.73
C ALA A 227 -50.33 13.36 4.02
N GLU A 228 -49.63 13.63 5.13
CA GLU A 228 -50.25 14.02 6.40
C GLU A 228 -50.98 15.38 6.28
N GLU A 229 -50.39 16.35 5.60
CA GLU A 229 -51.01 17.66 5.36
C GLU A 229 -52.26 17.53 4.48
N LYS A 230 -52.18 16.75 3.39
CA LYS A 230 -53.32 16.47 2.53
C LYS A 230 -54.45 15.76 3.29
N ALA A 231 -54.12 14.77 4.13
CA ALA A 231 -55.11 14.08 4.95
C ALA A 231 -55.79 15.01 5.97
N LYS A 232 -55.04 15.94 6.58
CA LYS A 232 -55.60 16.97 7.47
C LYS A 232 -56.55 17.90 6.71
N ALA A 233 -56.16 18.36 5.52
CA ALA A 233 -56.99 19.21 4.69
C ALA A 233 -58.29 18.50 4.24
N GLU A 234 -58.21 17.23 3.85
CA GLU A 234 -59.38 16.42 3.48
C GLU A 234 -60.30 16.17 4.68
N ALA A 235 -59.74 15.88 5.87
CA ALA A 235 -60.52 15.71 7.10
C ALA A 235 -61.23 17.02 7.51
N GLU A 236 -60.58 18.17 7.33
CA GLU A 236 -61.20 19.46 7.59
C GLU A 236 -62.30 19.80 6.58
N ALA A 237 -62.07 19.54 5.29
CA ALA A 237 -63.10 19.67 4.25
C ALA A 237 -64.31 18.75 4.53
N ALA A 238 -64.07 17.51 4.97
CA ALA A 238 -65.13 16.57 5.37
C ALA A 238 -65.92 17.08 6.58
N ARG A 239 -65.26 17.64 7.61
CA ARG A 239 -65.93 18.26 8.76
C ARG A 239 -66.81 19.45 8.36
N ILE A 240 -66.32 20.30 7.46
CA ILE A 240 -67.08 21.45 6.93
C ILE A 240 -68.29 20.97 6.11
N ALA A 241 -68.12 19.91 5.30
CA ALA A 241 -69.21 19.32 4.53
C ALA A 241 -70.28 18.65 5.42
N GLU A 242 -69.88 17.98 6.49
CA GLU A 242 -70.81 17.38 7.46
C GLU A 242 -71.58 18.45 8.25
N ALA A 243 -70.88 19.49 8.72
CA ALA A 243 -71.50 20.62 9.41
C ALA A 243 -72.53 21.35 8.52
N SER A 244 -72.24 21.51 7.22
CA SER A 244 -73.19 22.10 6.28
C SER A 244 -74.41 21.21 6.00
N ARG A 245 -74.24 19.87 5.91
CA ARG A 245 -75.39 18.93 5.84
C ARG A 245 -76.28 19.01 7.08
N GLN A 246 -75.70 19.05 8.27
CA GLN A 246 -76.46 19.13 9.52
C GLN A 246 -77.24 20.45 9.62
N ALA A 247 -76.65 21.57 9.19
CA ALA A 247 -77.34 22.85 9.13
C ALA A 247 -78.53 22.86 8.15
N LEU A 248 -78.38 22.21 6.98
CA LEU A 248 -79.45 22.04 6.00
C LEU A 248 -80.58 21.13 6.53
N ALA A 249 -80.24 20.04 7.22
CA ALA A 249 -81.22 19.14 7.85
C ALA A 249 -82.00 19.83 9.00
N ALA A 250 -81.34 20.68 9.78
CA ALA A 250 -82.00 21.49 10.82
C ALA A 250 -82.98 22.52 10.23
N GLN A 251 -82.66 23.15 9.09
CA GLN A 251 -83.59 24.02 8.36
C GLN A 251 -84.79 23.26 7.77
N ALA A 252 -84.58 22.04 7.27
CA ALA A 252 -85.68 21.17 6.82
C ALA A 252 -86.61 20.77 7.98
N SER A 253 -86.05 20.54 9.17
CA SER A 253 -86.80 20.18 10.39
C SER A 253 -87.61 21.35 10.96
N GLN A 254 -87.12 22.60 10.86
CA GLN A 254 -87.89 23.80 11.20
C GLN A 254 -89.07 24.06 10.25
N SER A 255 -89.04 23.52 9.02
CA SER A 255 -90.16 23.56 8.09
C SER A 255 -91.26 22.53 8.41
N GLN A 256 -91.02 21.63 9.37
CA GLN A 256 -91.95 20.57 9.79
C GLN A 256 -92.62 20.86 11.15
N THR A 257 -92.28 21.96 11.83
CA THR A 257 -92.84 22.34 13.15
C THR A 257 -94.06 23.27 13.12
N THR A 258 -94.73 23.45 11.98
CA THR A 258 -96.03 24.17 11.90
C THR A 258 -97.25 23.22 11.95
N ALA A 259 -97.04 21.91 12.03
CA ALA A 259 -98.15 20.97 12.16
C ALA A 259 -98.02 20.13 13.43
N THR A 260 -99.04 20.28 14.28
CA THR A 260 -99.50 19.33 15.30
C THR A 260 -98.96 19.52 16.72
N GLN A 261 -99.63 20.44 17.43
CA GLN A 261 -99.86 20.35 18.87
C GLN A 261 -100.60 19.06 19.22
N THR A 262 -100.23 18.34 20.27
CA THR A 262 -101.10 18.08 21.45
C THR A 262 -100.34 17.30 22.53
N SER A 263 -100.39 17.86 23.76
CA SER A 263 -100.35 17.28 25.12
C SER A 263 -99.46 16.04 25.40
N TYR A 264 -98.77 15.90 26.53
CA TYR A 264 -99.04 16.30 27.91
C TYR A 264 -97.75 16.25 28.75
N GLU A 265 -97.65 17.25 29.64
CA GLU A 265 -97.12 17.28 31.01
C GLU A 265 -95.76 16.69 31.45
N ALA A 266 -95.02 17.56 32.14
CA ALA A 266 -93.73 17.48 32.85
C ALA A 266 -93.83 16.71 34.21
N PRO A 267 -92.80 16.60 35.11
CA PRO A 267 -91.47 17.23 35.13
C PRO A 267 -90.23 16.36 35.55
N ALA A 268 -89.06 16.65 34.94
CA ALA A 268 -87.79 17.17 35.52
C ALA A 268 -87.30 16.71 36.93
N PRO A 269 -86.01 16.92 37.30
CA PRO A 269 -84.75 17.02 36.52
C PRO A 269 -83.48 16.50 37.26
N ALA A 270 -82.33 16.84 36.67
CA ALA A 270 -81.07 17.25 37.33
C ALA A 270 -80.10 16.11 37.69
N ALA A 271 -78.78 16.26 37.58
CA ALA A 271 -77.89 17.33 37.17
C ALA A 271 -76.53 16.63 36.95
N ALA A 272 -75.86 16.83 35.82
CA ALA A 272 -74.89 17.89 35.57
C ALA A 272 -73.48 17.59 36.10
N SER A 273 -72.52 18.05 35.28
CA SER A 273 -71.19 18.51 35.70
C SER A 273 -70.21 17.36 36.01
N THR A 274 -68.90 17.44 35.86
CA THR A 274 -67.93 18.52 35.66
C THR A 274 -66.59 17.76 35.50
N ALA A 275 -65.78 18.04 34.50
CA ALA A 275 -64.59 18.90 34.60
C ALA A 275 -63.29 18.20 35.01
N SER A 276 -62.24 18.86 34.53
CA SER A 276 -60.94 19.08 35.17
C SER A 276 -59.80 18.11 34.85
N THR A 277 -58.71 18.62 34.24
CA THR A 277 -57.51 19.25 34.88
C THR A 277 -56.61 18.10 35.37
N SER A 278 -55.30 18.01 35.19
CA SER A 278 -54.19 18.96 35.21
C SER A 278 -52.93 18.08 34.97
N THR A 279 -51.98 18.51 34.14
CA THR A 279 -50.72 19.17 34.58
C THR A 279 -49.62 18.21 35.07
N ALA A 280 -48.64 18.06 34.17
CA ALA A 280 -47.19 18.23 34.34
C ALA A 280 -46.35 17.38 35.31
N SER A 281 -45.17 17.09 34.74
CA SER A 281 -43.84 16.97 35.35
C SER A 281 -43.50 15.64 36.05
N THR A 282 -42.42 14.99 35.60
CA THR A 282 -41.07 15.21 36.17
C THR A 282 -40.07 14.21 35.57
N SER A 283 -38.95 14.77 35.10
CA SER A 283 -37.56 14.27 35.08
C SER A 283 -37.26 12.78 35.32
N SER A 284 -36.41 12.20 34.48
CA SER A 284 -34.99 11.92 34.83
C SER A 284 -34.25 11.15 33.72
N SER A 285 -32.99 11.54 33.56
CA SER A 285 -31.80 10.86 33.03
C SER A 285 -31.89 9.39 32.59
N THR A 286 -31.09 8.98 31.58
CA THR A 286 -29.83 8.21 31.78
C THR A 286 -29.05 7.96 30.46
N SER A 287 -27.73 8.16 30.57
CA SER A 287 -26.58 7.54 29.85
C SER A 287 -26.38 7.63 28.33
N THR A 288 -25.47 8.55 27.97
CA THR A 288 -24.20 8.34 27.25
C THR A 288 -23.84 6.89 26.86
N ALA A 289 -23.69 6.64 25.56
CA ALA A 289 -23.00 5.47 25.02
C ALA A 289 -21.59 5.87 24.59
N ALA A 290 -20.59 5.48 25.39
CA ALA A 290 -19.18 5.64 25.11
C ALA A 290 -18.68 4.53 24.17
N ALA A 291 -17.69 4.90 23.36
CA ALA A 291 -16.96 4.02 22.46
C ALA A 291 -16.37 2.80 23.19
N SER A 292 -16.52 1.64 22.59
CA SER A 292 -15.92 0.39 23.05
C SER A 292 -14.39 0.48 23.02
N THR A 293 -13.75 0.54 24.19
CA THR A 293 -12.33 0.25 24.36
C THR A 293 -12.15 -1.26 24.24
N GLN A 294 -11.53 -1.75 23.16
CA GLN A 294 -11.06 -3.13 23.07
C GLN A 294 -9.92 -3.31 24.07
N THR A 295 -10.24 -3.87 25.24
CA THR A 295 -9.23 -4.36 26.18
C THR A 295 -9.01 -5.82 25.83
N SER A 296 -7.97 -6.11 25.06
CA SER A 296 -7.61 -7.50 24.78
C SER A 296 -6.87 -8.07 25.99
N SER A 297 -7.57 -8.88 26.79
CA SER A 297 -6.98 -9.63 27.89
C SER A 297 -6.22 -10.83 27.33
N TYR A 298 -4.97 -10.62 26.91
CA TYR A 298 -4.03 -11.72 26.69
C TYR A 298 -3.19 -11.93 27.94
N THR A 299 -3.33 -13.11 28.54
CA THR A 299 -2.50 -13.55 29.66
C THR A 299 -1.10 -13.82 29.12
N TYR A 300 -0.18 -12.87 29.31
CA TYR A 300 1.23 -13.06 28.98
C TYR A 300 1.80 -14.18 29.86
N THR A 301 1.92 -15.37 29.28
CA THR A 301 2.73 -16.44 29.85
C THR A 301 4.07 -16.41 29.14
N THR A 302 5.15 -16.57 29.89
CA THR A 302 6.50 -16.80 29.36
C THR A 302 6.46 -18.01 28.42
N GLY A 303 6.39 -17.78 27.10
CA GLY A 303 6.42 -18.86 26.11
C GLY A 303 5.38 -18.86 24.97
N GLY A 304 4.80 -17.72 24.55
CA GLY A 304 4.25 -17.62 23.18
C GLY A 304 2.92 -18.31 22.89
N GLY A 305 1.87 -18.00 23.66
CA GLY A 305 0.50 -18.46 23.42
C GLY A 305 -0.29 -17.59 22.44
N PHE A 306 0.30 -17.14 21.34
CA PHE A 306 -0.38 -16.29 20.35
C PHE A 306 -1.26 -17.11 19.40
N PRO A 307 -2.35 -16.53 18.85
CA PRO A 307 -3.06 -17.17 17.76
C PRO A 307 -2.12 -17.44 16.58
N ALA A 308 -2.42 -18.49 15.80
CA ALA A 308 -1.66 -18.79 14.59
C ALA A 308 -1.59 -17.57 13.67
N VAL A 309 -0.45 -17.37 13.00
CA VAL A 309 -0.31 -16.28 12.02
C VAL A 309 -1.38 -16.46 10.95
N ASP A 310 -2.17 -15.42 10.72
CA ASP A 310 -3.15 -15.35 9.64
C ASP A 310 -2.53 -14.52 8.49
N PRO A 311 -2.12 -15.15 7.37
CA PRO A 311 -1.55 -14.44 6.23
C PRO A 311 -2.51 -13.44 5.58
N SER A 312 -3.83 -13.61 5.79
CA SER A 312 -4.88 -12.76 5.24
C SER A 312 -5.24 -11.59 6.16
N PHE A 313 -4.80 -11.59 7.42
CA PHE A 313 -5.11 -10.55 8.37
C PHE A 313 -4.55 -9.19 7.91
N ARG A 314 -5.38 -8.15 8.02
CA ARG A 314 -5.02 -6.77 7.66
C ARG A 314 -5.29 -5.87 8.85
N ALA A 315 -4.25 -5.26 9.38
CA ALA A 315 -4.38 -4.21 10.39
C ALA A 315 -5.12 -3.00 9.81
N SER A 316 -5.97 -2.34 10.62
CA SER A 316 -6.63 -1.09 10.23
C SER A 316 -5.64 0.04 9.92
N LEU A 317 -4.48 0.02 10.57
CA LEU A 317 -3.34 0.90 10.29
C LEU A 317 -2.13 0.03 9.95
N ASN A 318 -1.57 0.21 8.75
CA ASN A 318 -0.34 -0.46 8.35
C ASN A 318 0.54 0.51 7.58
N GLY A 319 1.70 0.80 8.16
CA GLY A 319 2.70 1.70 7.59
C GLY A 319 3.75 1.05 6.71
N GLY A 320 3.76 -0.28 6.65
CA GLY A 320 4.71 -1.04 5.85
C GLY A 320 4.22 -1.29 4.43
N TYR A 321 5.15 -1.38 3.50
CA TYR A 321 4.86 -1.79 2.12
C TYR A 321 4.53 -3.28 2.05
N PHE A 322 3.49 -3.63 1.29
CA PHE A 322 3.03 -5.01 1.16
C PHE A 322 4.18 -5.98 0.89
N GLY A 323 4.16 -7.12 1.57
CA GLY A 323 5.18 -8.16 1.39
C GLY A 323 6.50 -7.89 2.10
N GLN A 324 6.70 -6.71 2.71
CA GLN A 324 7.90 -6.37 3.47
C GLN A 324 7.83 -6.84 4.94
N CYS A 325 8.99 -6.90 5.58
CA CYS A 325 9.12 -7.22 7.00
C CYS A 325 8.30 -6.28 7.90
N THR A 326 8.33 -4.98 7.61
CA THR A 326 7.57 -3.95 8.31
C THR A 326 6.06 -4.18 8.19
N TYR A 327 5.57 -4.45 6.97
CA TYR A 327 4.16 -4.73 6.71
C TYR A 327 3.63 -5.92 7.48
N TYR A 328 4.42 -6.99 7.52
CA TYR A 328 4.10 -8.17 8.30
C TYR A 328 3.98 -7.85 9.78
N VAL A 329 4.95 -7.14 10.36
CA VAL A 329 4.95 -6.84 11.80
C VAL A 329 3.78 -5.93 12.18
N PHE A 330 3.40 -4.94 11.36
CA PHE A 330 2.15 -4.19 11.57
C PHE A 330 0.92 -5.11 11.67
N ASN A 331 0.77 -6.04 10.72
CA ASN A 331 -0.35 -6.98 10.73
C ASN A 331 -0.28 -7.93 11.93
N ARG A 332 0.89 -8.49 12.23
CA ARG A 332 1.06 -9.46 13.33
C ARG A 332 0.82 -8.82 14.69
N MET A 333 1.38 -7.63 14.93
CA MET A 333 1.16 -6.87 16.17
C MET A 333 -0.32 -6.54 16.37
N ALA A 334 -1.04 -6.13 15.32
CA ALA A 334 -2.48 -5.91 15.39
C ALA A 334 -3.29 -7.20 15.57
N GLN A 335 -2.89 -8.30 14.94
CA GLN A 335 -3.54 -9.61 15.08
C GLN A 335 -3.50 -10.12 16.52
N VAL A 336 -2.40 -9.85 17.24
CA VAL A 336 -2.24 -10.21 18.66
C VAL A 336 -2.74 -9.11 19.60
N GLY A 337 -3.48 -8.11 19.09
CA GLY A 337 -4.15 -7.04 19.83
C GLY A 337 -3.24 -5.99 20.47
N THR A 338 -2.02 -5.82 19.95
CA THR A 338 -1.11 -4.72 20.27
C THR A 338 -0.79 -3.91 19.01
N PRO A 339 -1.79 -3.32 18.32
CA PRO A 339 -1.57 -2.64 17.05
C PRO A 339 -0.62 -1.45 17.19
N ILE A 340 0.23 -1.24 16.19
CA ILE A 340 1.10 -0.07 16.12
C ILE A 340 0.22 1.16 15.82
N GLY A 341 0.30 2.18 16.67
CA GLY A 341 -0.58 3.37 16.60
C GLY A 341 -0.14 4.43 15.57
N HIS A 342 1.02 4.25 14.93
CA HIS A 342 1.60 5.20 13.97
C HIS A 342 2.00 4.48 12.68
N SER A 343 1.61 5.02 11.52
CA SER A 343 1.99 4.45 10.22
C SER A 343 3.42 4.78 9.82
N MET A 344 3.95 5.95 10.19
CA MET A 344 5.30 6.34 9.79
C MET A 344 6.35 5.71 10.70
N MET A 345 6.82 4.51 10.33
CA MET A 345 7.88 3.80 11.06
C MET A 345 9.17 3.64 10.25
N GLY A 346 9.15 3.93 8.95
CA GLY A 346 10.32 3.84 8.07
C GLY A 346 10.83 2.41 7.86
N ASN A 347 12.10 2.30 7.49
CA ASN A 347 12.82 1.04 7.38
C ASN A 347 13.06 0.43 8.77
N ALA A 348 13.21 -0.89 8.83
CA ALA A 348 13.31 -1.61 10.09
C ALA A 348 14.39 -1.07 11.03
N ALA A 349 15.58 -0.68 10.51
CA ALA A 349 16.66 -0.10 11.30
C ALA A 349 16.29 1.22 12.01
N GLU A 350 15.31 1.96 11.47
CA GLU A 350 14.84 3.25 11.98
C GLU A 350 13.77 3.08 13.07
N TRP A 351 13.15 1.90 13.17
CA TRP A 351 12.04 1.62 14.08
C TRP A 351 12.35 1.97 15.54
N PRO A 352 13.54 1.66 16.11
CA PRO A 352 13.86 2.04 17.48
C PRO A 352 13.85 3.55 17.73
N SER A 353 14.23 4.36 16.74
CA SER A 353 14.26 5.82 16.87
C SER A 353 12.84 6.39 16.81
N TYR A 354 12.04 5.95 15.83
CA TYR A 354 10.63 6.33 15.73
C TYR A 354 9.83 5.87 16.95
N ALA A 355 10.04 4.63 17.39
CA ALA A 355 9.35 4.08 18.56
C ALA A 355 9.59 4.92 19.82
N ARG A 356 10.83 5.33 20.09
CA ARG A 356 11.14 6.27 21.19
C ARG A 356 10.45 7.61 21.01
N SER A 357 10.43 8.15 19.80
CA SER A 357 9.78 9.44 19.51
C SER A 357 8.26 9.40 19.73
N TYR A 358 7.64 8.23 19.56
CA TYR A 358 6.21 7.99 19.80
C TYR A 358 5.90 7.51 21.22
N GLY A 359 6.92 7.42 22.09
CA GLY A 359 6.74 7.03 23.49
C GLY A 359 6.65 5.52 23.74
N TYR A 360 6.92 4.69 22.75
CA TYR A 360 6.99 3.24 22.91
C TYR A 360 8.26 2.82 23.66
N SER A 361 8.15 1.71 24.40
CA SER A 361 9.28 1.16 25.15
C SER A 361 10.24 0.44 24.22
N VAL A 362 11.50 0.86 24.22
CA VAL A 362 12.58 0.25 23.45
C VAL A 362 13.63 -0.31 24.41
N SER A 363 13.99 -1.58 24.26
CA SER A 363 14.92 -2.28 25.15
C SER A 363 15.84 -3.24 24.40
N ASN A 364 16.83 -3.81 25.09
CA ASN A 364 17.65 -4.91 24.60
C ASN A 364 17.30 -6.26 25.26
N SER A 365 16.15 -6.33 25.93
CA SER A 365 15.68 -7.54 26.60
C SER A 365 14.52 -8.14 25.79
N PRO A 366 14.66 -9.39 25.29
CA PRO A 366 13.61 -10.00 24.51
C PRO A 366 12.36 -10.28 25.35
N SER A 367 11.20 -10.09 24.74
CA SER A 367 9.92 -10.52 25.29
C SER A 367 9.05 -11.06 24.18
N ALA A 368 8.34 -12.16 24.44
CA ALA A 368 7.26 -12.60 23.56
C ALA A 368 6.26 -11.46 23.38
N GLY A 369 5.78 -11.26 22.14
CA GLY A 369 4.88 -10.16 21.78
C GLY A 369 5.57 -8.84 21.44
N SER A 370 6.90 -8.76 21.54
CA SER A 370 7.64 -7.58 21.08
C SER A 370 8.03 -7.70 19.60
N ALA A 371 8.22 -6.58 18.94
CA ALA A 371 8.93 -6.54 17.68
C ALA A 371 10.44 -6.64 17.95
N ILE A 372 11.12 -7.54 17.23
CA ILE A 372 12.58 -7.65 17.23
C ILE A 372 13.13 -6.92 16.01
N VAL A 373 14.02 -5.96 16.23
CA VAL A 373 14.71 -5.20 15.21
C VAL A 373 16.15 -5.66 15.13
N PHE A 374 16.52 -6.16 13.96
CA PHE A 374 17.89 -6.42 13.56
C PHE A 374 18.43 -5.17 12.87
N GLN A 375 19.47 -4.58 13.47
CA GLN A 375 20.19 -3.50 12.81
C GLN A 375 20.89 -4.00 11.55
N GLN A 376 21.30 -3.05 10.72
CA GLN A 376 22.01 -3.28 9.45
C GLN A 376 23.11 -4.36 9.59
N GLY A 377 23.02 -5.42 8.78
CA GLY A 377 23.99 -6.53 8.77
C GLY A 377 23.89 -7.52 9.94
N LEU A 378 23.06 -7.29 10.96
CA LEU A 378 22.86 -8.23 12.07
C LEU A 378 21.99 -9.41 11.64
N ALA A 379 22.42 -10.64 11.91
CA ALA A 379 21.63 -11.86 11.66
C ALA A 379 21.18 -12.04 10.19
N GLY A 380 21.98 -11.51 9.24
CA GLY A 380 21.64 -11.52 7.81
C GLY A 380 20.61 -10.46 7.42
N ALA A 381 20.33 -9.49 8.29
CA ALA A 381 19.53 -8.33 7.93
C ALA A 381 20.21 -7.50 6.84
N ASP A 382 19.39 -6.85 6.01
CA ASP A 382 19.87 -6.00 4.94
C ASP A 382 20.86 -4.93 5.47
N PRO A 383 22.01 -4.72 4.81
CA PRO A 383 23.05 -3.81 5.29
C PRO A 383 22.65 -2.34 5.23
N THR A 384 21.55 -1.99 4.54
CA THR A 384 21.03 -0.62 4.42
C THR A 384 19.76 -0.45 5.25
N TYR A 385 18.82 -1.39 5.13
CA TYR A 385 17.46 -1.20 5.67
C TYR A 385 17.21 -1.87 7.04
N GLY A 386 18.09 -2.80 7.44
CA GLY A 386 17.86 -3.66 8.60
C GLY A 386 16.72 -4.66 8.39
N HIS A 387 16.25 -5.28 9.48
CA HIS A 387 15.13 -6.22 9.42
C HIS A 387 14.29 -6.17 10.70
N VAL A 388 12.98 -6.44 10.59
CA VAL A 388 12.09 -6.52 11.76
C VAL A 388 11.22 -7.77 11.70
N GLY A 389 11.11 -8.43 12.84
CA GLY A 389 10.23 -9.59 13.03
C GLY A 389 9.40 -9.46 14.29
N PHE A 390 8.57 -10.45 14.55
CA PHE A 390 7.76 -10.58 15.75
C PHE A 390 8.30 -11.72 16.61
N VAL A 391 8.49 -11.47 17.91
CA VAL A 391 8.94 -12.50 18.86
C VAL A 391 7.75 -13.36 19.27
N GLU A 392 7.65 -14.55 18.69
CA GLU A 392 6.62 -15.53 19.01
C GLU A 392 6.88 -16.15 20.39
N ALA A 393 8.12 -16.54 20.70
CA ALA A 393 8.47 -17.11 22.01
C ALA A 393 9.91 -16.80 22.43
N VAL A 394 10.14 -16.80 23.74
CA VAL A 394 11.46 -16.72 24.38
C VAL A 394 11.72 -18.06 25.06
N ASN A 395 12.75 -18.78 24.63
CA ASN A 395 13.11 -20.08 25.19
C ASN A 395 13.91 -19.91 26.49
N ALA A 396 13.96 -20.96 27.30
CA ALA A 396 14.67 -20.96 28.59
C ALA A 396 16.19 -20.72 28.45
N ASP A 397 16.78 -21.09 27.31
CA ASP A 397 18.19 -20.86 26.98
C ASP A 397 18.48 -19.44 26.44
N GLY A 398 17.45 -18.59 26.36
CA GLY A 398 17.53 -17.22 25.84
C GLY A 398 17.44 -17.11 24.31
N SER A 399 17.32 -18.23 23.59
CA SER A 399 17.03 -18.20 22.15
C SER A 399 15.57 -17.77 21.89
N LEU A 400 15.31 -17.24 20.70
CA LEU A 400 13.99 -16.70 20.34
C LEU A 400 13.42 -17.45 19.15
N TYR A 401 12.16 -17.85 19.26
CA TYR A 401 11.39 -18.24 18.09
C TYR A 401 10.69 -17.01 17.54
N ILE A 402 10.94 -16.68 16.28
CA ILE A 402 10.40 -15.47 15.64
C ILE A 402 9.63 -15.83 14.39
N SER A 403 8.68 -14.96 14.05
CA SER A 403 7.99 -14.92 12.78
C SER A 403 8.31 -13.62 12.06
N GLU A 404 8.50 -13.68 10.76
CA GLU A 404 8.91 -12.53 9.96
C GLU A 404 8.53 -12.72 8.49
N MET A 405 8.70 -11.68 7.68
CA MET A 405 8.41 -11.69 6.25
C MET A 405 9.56 -11.06 5.48
N ASN A 406 9.75 -11.50 4.24
CA ASN A 406 10.80 -10.99 3.35
C ASN A 406 12.25 -11.33 3.78
N VAL A 407 12.44 -12.43 4.49
CA VAL A 407 13.77 -13.07 4.63
C VAL A 407 13.97 -14.13 3.56
N ARG A 408 12.90 -14.86 3.22
CA ARG A 408 12.90 -15.92 2.19
C ARG A 408 12.24 -15.49 0.88
N GLY A 409 12.04 -14.18 0.70
CA GLY A 409 11.36 -13.59 -0.46
C GLY A 409 10.12 -12.78 -0.08
N LEU A 410 9.73 -11.88 -1.00
CA LEU A 410 8.65 -10.93 -0.79
C LEU A 410 7.33 -11.64 -0.48
N ASN A 411 6.61 -11.15 0.53
CA ASN A 411 5.32 -11.70 0.98
C ASN A 411 5.37 -13.17 1.44
N VAL A 412 6.56 -13.72 1.69
CA VAL A 412 6.73 -15.04 2.30
C VAL A 412 6.88 -14.88 3.80
N ILE A 413 5.89 -15.37 4.56
CA ILE A 413 6.02 -15.52 6.01
C ILE A 413 6.96 -16.68 6.28
N SER A 414 7.97 -16.45 7.11
CA SER A 414 8.92 -17.46 7.52
C SER A 414 9.15 -17.41 9.03
N TYR A 415 9.65 -18.52 9.57
CA TYR A 415 9.98 -18.64 10.97
C TYR A 415 11.43 -19.11 11.09
N ARG A 416 12.12 -18.62 12.11
CA ARG A 416 13.44 -19.16 12.49
C ARG A 416 13.68 -18.96 13.97
N THR A 417 14.64 -19.74 14.47
CA THR A 417 15.14 -19.60 15.83
C THR A 417 16.39 -18.71 15.81
N ILE A 418 16.39 -17.67 16.62
CA ILE A 418 17.50 -16.74 16.77
C ILE A 418 18.30 -17.16 18.01
N PRO A 419 19.60 -17.46 17.87
CA PRO A 419 20.44 -17.83 19.00
C PRO A 419 20.48 -16.73 20.06
N ALA A 420 20.61 -17.09 21.34
CA ALA A 420 20.67 -16.14 22.45
C ALA A 420 21.75 -15.05 22.27
N SER A 421 22.90 -15.42 21.67
CA SER A 421 24.01 -14.50 21.38
C SER A 421 23.64 -13.42 20.35
N VAL A 422 22.75 -13.74 19.41
CA VAL A 422 22.25 -12.79 18.41
C VAL A 422 21.09 -11.97 18.99
N ALA A 423 20.20 -12.62 19.75
CA ALA A 423 19.10 -11.96 20.45
C ALA A 423 19.60 -10.84 21.37
N ALA A 424 20.66 -11.08 22.14
CA ALA A 424 21.26 -10.08 23.02
C ALA A 424 21.78 -8.81 22.30
N ARG A 425 21.96 -8.86 20.97
CA ARG A 425 22.44 -7.74 20.14
C ARG A 425 21.31 -7.02 19.40
N ALA A 426 20.12 -7.60 19.38
CA ALA A 426 18.96 -6.99 18.74
C ALA A 426 18.32 -5.92 19.64
N THR A 427 17.42 -5.13 19.04
CA THR A 427 16.61 -4.16 19.77
C THR A 427 15.16 -4.61 19.78
N TYR A 428 14.45 -4.43 20.89
CA TYR A 428 13.08 -4.88 21.08
C TYR A 428 12.17 -3.70 21.33
N ILE A 429 11.01 -3.69 20.68
CA ILE A 429 10.00 -2.62 20.80
C ILE A 429 8.70 -3.24 21.33
N ARG A 430 8.14 -2.63 22.37
CA ARG A 430 6.80 -2.95 22.88
C ARG A 430 5.86 -1.81 22.50
N PHE A 431 4.84 -2.16 21.72
CA PHE A 431 3.83 -1.23 21.20
C PHE A 431 2.60 -1.19 22.11
#